data_AF-A0AAD5Q4A7-F1
#
_entry.id   AF-A0AAD5Q4A7-F1
#
_cell.length_a   1.000
_cell.length_b   1.000
_cell.length_c   1.000
_cell.angle_alpha   90.00
_cell.angle_beta   90.00
_cell.angle_gamma   90.00
#
_symmetry.space_group_name_H-M   'P 1'
#
loop_
_entity.id
_entity.type
_entity.pdbx_description
1 polymer ?
#
loop_
_entity_poly.entity_id
_entity_poly.type
_entity_poly.pdbx_seq_one_letter_code
_entity_poly.pdbx_strand_id
1 'polypeptide(L)'
;MSSVVPSASPFVSAPTTKLLLSPATLSSRSRRLSATATATATDTFHRLGGVWESLQVSRSGQFSPERLRALDEYSARASLPRCLAVLLLTPVPSLAFVLLLESLALRPPAAWRSDAAIWLRMALTTTSMGYCYVLQFRQVIPELPVTQRRSWAIGAIASACYLAFLALLATYWTFPVPLGFVVTATPYSVFLSLAVGLVLGVAQIRAIPAIASRARQLVHVLLVQSLLVFVYPAYTALFVWLDASQQPYFVVCLPAIKLAAKNLMARACLGTRLEDQAPEITVFSVELFNALYLSACVSVAGSAQTTMAVIMALDLGQTLLSLRALRRRARRLQATSPDGHASASGGGGGGGGGGDGSLATRKLLFSAEYLVLVEYIECFIPAVSLAYTAVVRRWPNAQFYPRLRRMTDAQASHTAASLAVYVGVEVLSLLLLVALARRWLGVNMLRHLAFVLERDVVVIQAKLLVWVTYSLTFTLEHSGMDFERITTWLERKT
;
A
#
# COMPACT_ATOMS: atom_id res chain seq x y z
N MET A 1 18.65 12.24 -87.40
CA MET A 1 18.85 11.47 -88.65
C MET A 1 17.95 10.25 -88.59
N SER A 2 17.00 10.17 -89.54
CA SER A 2 16.19 9.03 -90.01
C SER A 2 15.46 8.12 -89.00
N SER A 3 14.22 7.70 -89.21
CA SER A 3 13.25 7.93 -90.29
C SER A 3 11.86 7.44 -89.85
N VAL A 4 10.85 8.10 -90.40
CA VAL A 4 9.40 7.91 -90.27
C VAL A 4 8.93 6.68 -91.07
N VAL A 5 7.79 6.06 -90.69
CA VAL A 5 6.56 5.75 -91.49
C VAL A 5 5.68 4.66 -90.81
N PRO A 6 4.33 4.68 -90.95
CA PRO A 6 3.35 4.10 -90.01
C PRO A 6 2.41 3.00 -90.61
N SER A 7 1.31 2.69 -89.88
CA SER A 7 0.14 1.82 -90.16
C SER A 7 0.24 0.38 -89.60
N ALA A 8 -0.79 -0.32 -89.09
CA ALA A 8 -2.25 -0.19 -89.15
C ALA A 8 -2.92 -0.94 -87.95
N SER A 9 -4.16 -0.60 -87.60
CA SER A 9 -5.08 -1.36 -86.71
C SER A 9 -5.81 -2.48 -87.47
N PRO A 10 -6.73 -3.32 -86.89
CA PRO A 10 -7.10 -3.62 -85.49
C PRO A 10 -7.18 -5.15 -85.19
N PHE A 11 -7.36 -5.62 -83.94
CA PHE A 11 -8.17 -6.83 -83.65
C PHE A 11 -8.62 -6.92 -82.17
N VAL A 12 -9.77 -7.57 -82.00
CA VAL A 12 -10.75 -7.59 -80.91
C VAL A 12 -10.34 -8.44 -79.66
N SER A 13 -10.89 -8.04 -78.50
CA SER A 13 -11.00 -8.65 -77.14
C SER A 13 -11.22 -10.18 -77.05
N ALA A 14 -10.94 -10.98 -75.99
CA ALA A 14 -11.01 -10.87 -74.52
C ALA A 14 -10.35 -12.16 -73.89
N PRO A 15 -10.55 -12.53 -72.60
CA PRO A 15 -10.18 -11.87 -71.34
C PRO A 15 -9.26 -12.73 -70.42
N THR A 16 -8.52 -12.06 -69.54
CA THR A 16 -7.73 -12.66 -68.46
C THR A 16 -8.62 -12.95 -67.24
N THR A 17 -8.63 -14.19 -66.78
CA THR A 17 -9.41 -14.68 -65.63
C THR A 17 -8.98 -13.99 -64.32
N LYS A 18 -9.72 -12.97 -63.89
CA LYS A 18 -9.65 -12.46 -62.51
C LYS A 18 -10.40 -13.41 -61.59
N LEU A 19 -9.66 -14.09 -60.69
CA LEU A 19 -10.19 -14.78 -59.52
C LEU A 19 -10.87 -13.74 -58.59
N LEU A 20 -12.14 -13.45 -58.88
CA LEU A 20 -13.03 -12.66 -58.01
C LEU A 20 -13.47 -13.55 -56.83
N LEU A 21 -12.75 -13.45 -55.71
CA LEU A 21 -13.27 -13.90 -54.42
C LEU A 21 -14.56 -13.11 -54.11
N SER A 22 -15.70 -13.82 -54.10
CA SER A 22 -17.03 -13.24 -53.82
C SER A 22 -17.03 -12.44 -52.51
N PRO A 23 -17.70 -11.26 -52.43
CA PRO A 23 -17.79 -10.42 -51.23
C PRO A 23 -18.26 -11.16 -49.97
N ALA A 24 -19.05 -12.23 -50.13
CA ALA A 24 -19.51 -13.08 -49.04
C ALA A 24 -18.34 -13.79 -48.33
N THR A 25 -17.31 -14.21 -49.07
CA THR A 25 -16.16 -14.94 -48.51
C THR A 25 -15.27 -14.03 -47.64
N LEU A 26 -15.05 -12.78 -48.06
CA LEU A 26 -14.31 -11.76 -47.29
C LEU A 26 -15.03 -11.36 -45.99
N SER A 27 -16.37 -11.26 -46.03
CA SER A 27 -17.18 -10.98 -44.82
C SER A 27 -17.16 -12.13 -43.80
N SER A 28 -17.13 -13.38 -44.27
CA SER A 28 -17.08 -14.55 -43.40
C SER A 28 -15.69 -14.74 -42.77
N ARG A 29 -14.62 -14.42 -43.51
CA ARG A 29 -13.23 -14.53 -43.05
C ARG A 29 -12.91 -13.44 -42.04
N SER A 30 -13.37 -12.20 -42.25
CA SER A 30 -13.23 -11.11 -41.27
C SER A 30 -14.02 -11.36 -39.97
N ARG A 31 -15.24 -11.92 -40.06
CA ARG A 31 -16.00 -12.37 -38.87
C ARG A 31 -15.29 -13.49 -38.12
N ARG A 32 -14.75 -14.50 -38.82
CA ARG A 32 -13.96 -15.57 -38.18
C ARG A 32 -12.70 -15.02 -37.52
N LEU A 33 -11.95 -14.13 -38.18
CA LEU A 33 -10.75 -13.52 -37.59
C LEU A 33 -11.10 -12.66 -36.36
N SER A 34 -12.22 -11.92 -36.40
CA SER A 34 -12.72 -11.15 -35.25
C SER A 34 -13.18 -12.05 -34.10
N ALA A 35 -13.85 -13.16 -34.40
CA ALA A 35 -14.29 -14.16 -33.43
C ALA A 35 -13.09 -14.90 -32.81
N THR A 36 -12.07 -15.25 -33.60
CA THR A 36 -10.86 -15.89 -33.11
C THR A 36 -10.02 -14.92 -32.28
N ALA A 37 -9.89 -13.66 -32.68
CA ALA A 37 -9.19 -12.62 -31.92
C ALA A 37 -9.88 -12.28 -30.59
N THR A 38 -11.22 -12.24 -30.58
CA THR A 38 -11.99 -12.06 -29.33
C THR A 38 -11.92 -13.29 -28.44
N ALA A 39 -11.89 -14.50 -28.99
CA ALA A 39 -11.70 -15.75 -28.25
C ALA A 39 -10.29 -15.88 -27.64
N THR A 40 -9.23 -15.54 -28.39
CA THR A 40 -7.86 -15.53 -27.84
C THR A 40 -7.65 -14.41 -26.83
N ALA A 41 -8.23 -13.22 -27.04
CA ALA A 41 -8.20 -12.15 -26.05
C ALA A 41 -8.92 -12.54 -24.75
N THR A 42 -10.07 -13.21 -24.85
CA THR A 42 -10.79 -13.72 -23.67
C THR A 42 -10.04 -14.85 -22.97
N ASP A 43 -9.44 -15.81 -23.68
CA ASP A 43 -8.61 -16.86 -23.05
C ASP A 43 -7.38 -16.27 -22.35
N THR A 44 -6.69 -15.32 -22.99
CA THR A 44 -5.55 -14.62 -22.39
C THR A 44 -5.98 -13.84 -21.14
N PHE A 45 -7.11 -13.13 -21.20
CA PHE A 45 -7.67 -12.41 -20.05
C PHE A 45 -8.10 -13.37 -18.91
N HIS A 46 -8.65 -14.53 -19.24
CA HIS A 46 -9.01 -15.56 -18.27
C HIS A 46 -7.77 -16.18 -17.60
N ARG A 47 -6.72 -16.48 -18.37
CA ARG A 47 -5.44 -17.00 -17.84
C ARG A 47 -4.74 -15.98 -16.96
N LEU A 48 -4.63 -14.73 -17.42
CA LEU A 48 -4.09 -13.63 -16.62
C LEU A 48 -4.92 -13.39 -15.36
N GLY A 49 -6.25 -13.46 -15.47
CA GLY A 49 -7.16 -13.41 -14.33
C GLY A 49 -6.93 -14.54 -13.34
N GLY A 50 -6.70 -15.78 -13.81
CA GLY A 50 -6.40 -16.95 -12.98
C GLY A 50 -5.06 -16.87 -12.26
N VAL A 51 -4.01 -16.39 -12.94
CA VAL A 51 -2.68 -16.14 -12.35
C VAL A 51 -2.74 -14.99 -11.35
N TRP A 52 -3.41 -13.89 -11.68
CA TRP A 52 -3.68 -12.79 -10.74
C TRP A 52 -4.40 -13.31 -9.50
N GLU A 53 -5.44 -14.12 -9.72
CA GLU A 53 -6.25 -14.74 -8.67
C GLU A 53 -5.46 -15.69 -7.76
N SER A 54 -4.43 -16.39 -8.26
CA SER A 54 -3.61 -17.30 -7.44
C SER A 54 -2.51 -16.59 -6.66
N LEU A 55 -2.11 -15.39 -7.10
CA LEU A 55 -1.10 -14.56 -6.46
C LEU A 55 -1.66 -13.63 -5.38
N GLN A 56 -2.99 -13.56 -5.19
CA GLN A 56 -3.59 -12.66 -4.21
C GLN A 56 -3.56 -13.21 -2.77
N VAL A 57 -2.86 -12.47 -1.91
CA VAL A 57 -2.81 -12.69 -0.44
C VAL A 57 -4.19 -12.77 0.21
N SER A 58 -5.16 -12.02 -0.30
CA SER A 58 -6.54 -11.99 0.19
C SER A 58 -7.19 -13.39 0.20
N ARG A 59 -6.63 -14.39 -0.48
CA ARG A 59 -7.17 -15.76 -0.57
C ARG A 59 -6.46 -16.78 0.30
N SER A 60 -5.32 -16.42 0.88
CA SER A 60 -4.40 -17.39 1.47
C SER A 60 -4.61 -17.59 2.98
N GLY A 61 -5.52 -16.84 3.60
CA GLY A 61 -5.84 -16.95 5.03
C GLY A 61 -7.32 -17.15 5.32
N GLN A 62 -7.63 -17.36 6.59
CA GLN A 62 -8.99 -17.50 7.12
C GLN A 62 -9.09 -16.91 8.52
N PHE A 63 -10.25 -16.36 8.88
CA PHE A 63 -10.49 -15.96 10.27
C PHE A 63 -10.64 -17.14 11.19
N SER A 64 -10.30 -17.02 12.46
CA SER A 64 -10.66 -17.92 13.54
C SER A 64 -12.17 -17.85 13.86
N PRO A 65 -12.78 -18.91 14.41
CA PRO A 65 -14.18 -18.86 14.86
C PRO A 65 -14.41 -17.80 15.93
N GLU A 66 -13.42 -17.57 16.80
CA GLU A 66 -13.49 -16.58 17.87
C GLU A 66 -13.57 -15.16 17.31
N ARG A 67 -12.77 -14.84 16.29
CA ARG A 67 -12.83 -13.54 15.59
C ARG A 67 -14.20 -13.31 14.95
N LEU A 68 -14.78 -14.35 14.34
CA LEU A 68 -16.09 -14.24 13.69
C LEU A 68 -17.20 -13.92 14.71
N ARG A 69 -17.21 -14.61 15.86
CA ARG A 69 -18.17 -14.33 16.94
C ARG A 69 -18.03 -12.89 17.47
N ALA A 70 -16.80 -12.43 17.68
CA ALA A 70 -16.54 -11.07 18.12
C ALA A 70 -17.02 -10.02 17.09
N LEU A 71 -16.87 -10.30 15.79
CA LEU A 71 -17.37 -9.45 14.71
C LEU A 71 -18.91 -9.40 14.69
N ASP A 72 -19.59 -10.53 14.91
CA ASP A 72 -21.05 -10.60 14.97
C ASP A 72 -21.59 -9.81 16.17
N GLU A 73 -21.00 -9.99 17.35
CA GLU A 73 -21.35 -9.25 18.57
C GLU A 73 -21.14 -7.73 18.39
N TYR A 74 -20.02 -7.33 17.80
CA TYR A 74 -19.75 -5.94 17.49
C TYR A 74 -20.78 -5.38 16.51
N SER A 75 -21.06 -6.13 15.44
CA SER A 75 -21.98 -5.72 14.38
C SER A 75 -23.41 -5.58 14.87
N ALA A 76 -23.82 -6.34 15.89
CA ALA A 76 -25.12 -6.22 16.54
C ALA A 76 -25.25 -4.94 17.39
N ARG A 77 -24.16 -4.48 18.02
CA ARG A 77 -24.16 -3.34 18.95
C ARG A 77 -23.76 -2.01 18.31
N ALA A 78 -22.95 -2.03 17.27
CA ALA A 78 -22.33 -0.83 16.71
C ALA A 78 -23.33 0.02 15.89
N SER A 79 -23.51 1.27 16.33
CA SER A 79 -24.27 2.30 15.60
C SER A 79 -23.45 2.86 14.43
N LEU A 80 -24.13 3.33 13.38
CA LEU A 80 -23.45 3.93 12.21
C LEU A 80 -22.62 5.17 12.57
N PRO A 81 -23.08 6.11 13.44
CA PRO A 81 -22.26 7.26 13.83
C PRO A 81 -20.96 6.87 14.52
N ARG A 82 -20.98 5.83 15.37
CA ARG A 82 -19.76 5.29 16.00
C ARG A 82 -18.80 4.77 14.94
N CYS A 83 -19.28 3.97 13.98
CA CYS A 83 -18.42 3.48 12.90
C CYS A 83 -17.79 4.63 12.11
N LEU A 84 -18.58 5.63 11.70
CA LEU A 84 -18.05 6.79 10.97
C LEU A 84 -17.01 7.57 11.79
N ALA A 85 -17.26 7.77 13.09
CA ALA A 85 -16.30 8.42 13.98
C ALA A 85 -14.98 7.65 14.05
N VAL A 86 -15.02 6.32 14.18
CA VAL A 86 -13.81 5.47 14.18
C VAL A 86 -13.02 5.65 12.89
N LEU A 87 -13.69 5.58 11.72
CA LEU A 87 -13.03 5.72 10.42
C LEU A 87 -12.35 7.09 10.26
N LEU A 88 -13.03 8.17 10.68
CA LEU A 88 -12.54 9.54 10.53
C LEU A 88 -11.49 9.94 11.57
N LEU A 89 -11.57 9.42 12.80
CA LEU A 89 -10.66 9.77 13.89
C LEU A 89 -9.37 8.94 13.87
N THR A 90 -9.37 7.77 13.24
CA THR A 90 -8.18 6.91 13.12
C THR A 90 -6.93 7.64 12.56
N PRO A 91 -6.98 8.48 11.50
CA PRO A 91 -5.81 9.26 11.04
C PRO A 91 -5.32 10.36 11.98
N VAL A 92 -6.21 10.88 12.84
CA VAL A 92 -6.00 12.17 13.50
C VAL A 92 -4.78 12.15 14.43
N PRO A 93 -4.55 11.11 15.27
CA PRO A 93 -3.40 11.09 16.17
C PRO A 93 -2.06 11.12 15.44
N SER A 94 -1.89 10.36 14.36
CA SER A 94 -0.64 10.33 13.60
C SER A 94 -0.41 11.63 12.83
N LEU A 95 -1.45 12.20 12.22
CA LEU A 95 -1.38 13.52 11.58
C LEU A 95 -1.04 14.61 12.60
N ALA A 96 -1.70 14.63 13.75
CA ALA A 96 -1.45 15.59 14.81
C ALA A 96 0.00 15.50 15.34
N PHE A 97 0.53 14.29 15.49
CA PHE A 97 1.92 14.09 15.89
C PHE A 97 2.89 14.68 14.86
N VAL A 98 2.68 14.43 13.56
CA VAL A 98 3.55 15.00 12.52
C VAL A 98 3.44 16.53 12.50
N LEU A 99 2.23 17.08 12.60
CA LEU A 99 2.04 18.54 12.68
C LEU A 99 2.68 19.14 13.94
N LEU A 100 2.69 18.42 15.07
CA LEU A 100 3.45 18.85 16.26
C LEU A 100 4.95 18.93 15.93
N LEU A 101 5.51 17.94 15.23
CA LEU A 101 6.91 17.97 14.80
C LEU A 101 7.20 19.12 13.81
N GLU A 102 6.22 19.50 12.98
CA GLU A 102 6.32 20.64 12.06
C GLU A 102 6.30 21.99 12.76
N SER A 103 5.81 22.06 14.00
CA SER A 103 5.80 23.30 14.77
C SER A 103 7.19 23.69 15.28
N LEU A 104 8.13 22.74 15.30
CA LEU A 104 9.54 22.97 15.63
C LEU A 104 10.22 23.67 14.44
N ALA A 105 10.54 24.95 14.60
CA ALA A 105 11.17 25.74 13.54
C ALA A 105 12.57 25.21 13.20
N LEU A 106 12.77 24.88 11.93
CA LEU A 106 14.05 24.40 11.40
C LEU A 106 14.88 25.54 10.82
N ARG A 107 16.20 25.37 10.85
CA ARG A 107 17.17 26.22 10.15
C ARG A 107 17.76 25.50 8.94
N PRO A 108 18.34 26.22 7.96
CA PRO A 108 19.03 25.58 6.83
C PRO A 108 20.08 24.56 7.30
N PRO A 109 20.17 23.38 6.66
CA PRO A 109 21.06 22.30 7.09
C PRO A 109 22.52 22.56 6.67
N ALA A 110 23.12 23.64 7.19
CA ALA A 110 24.49 24.05 6.86
C ALA A 110 25.54 23.17 7.56
N ALA A 111 25.33 22.88 8.85
CA ALA A 111 26.19 21.99 9.62
C ALA A 111 25.37 21.21 10.64
N TRP A 112 25.79 19.99 10.97
CA TRP A 112 25.05 19.13 11.88
C TRP A 112 24.93 19.69 13.31
N ARG A 113 25.86 20.58 13.71
CA ARG A 113 25.84 21.25 15.02
C ARG A 113 25.04 22.55 15.06
N SER A 114 24.55 23.02 13.90
CA SER A 114 24.00 24.39 13.77
C SER A 114 22.57 24.55 14.29
N ASP A 115 21.84 23.46 14.47
CA ASP A 115 20.43 23.50 14.83
C ASP A 115 20.08 22.36 15.80
N ALA A 116 19.59 22.70 17.00
CA ALA A 116 19.12 21.71 17.97
C ALA A 116 17.70 21.21 17.65
N ALA A 117 16.90 21.96 16.89
CA ALA A 117 15.52 21.62 16.57
C ALA A 117 15.44 20.33 15.74
N ILE A 118 16.35 20.14 14.77
CA ILE A 118 16.41 18.91 13.99
C ILE A 118 16.76 17.69 14.85
N TRP A 119 17.66 17.82 15.81
CA TRP A 119 18.01 16.72 16.72
C TRP A 119 16.86 16.37 17.66
N LEU A 120 16.18 17.37 18.21
CA LEU A 120 14.98 17.16 19.02
C LEU A 120 13.89 16.46 18.21
N ARG A 121 13.65 16.92 16.97
CA ARG A 121 12.68 16.31 16.06
C ARG A 121 13.03 14.85 15.75
N MET A 122 14.30 14.57 15.43
CA MET A 122 14.77 13.20 15.20
C MET A 122 14.66 12.32 16.45
N ALA A 123 14.93 12.88 17.64
CA ALA A 123 14.78 12.19 18.91
C ALA A 123 13.31 11.80 19.17
N LEU A 124 12.39 12.75 19.00
CA LEU A 124 10.95 12.52 19.18
C LEU A 124 10.43 11.49 18.19
N THR A 125 10.80 11.60 16.92
CA THR A 125 10.41 10.63 15.87
C THR A 125 10.95 9.24 16.15
N THR A 126 12.25 9.09 16.41
CA THR A 126 12.83 7.76 16.59
C THR A 126 12.42 7.13 17.92
N THR A 127 12.27 7.92 19.00
CA THR A 127 11.76 7.39 20.27
C THR A 127 10.32 6.90 20.13
N SER A 128 9.45 7.67 19.46
CA SER A 128 8.05 7.26 19.24
C SER A 128 7.96 6.04 18.31
N MET A 129 8.76 5.99 17.25
CA MET A 129 8.87 4.81 16.38
C MET A 129 9.33 3.58 17.17
N GLY A 130 10.35 3.72 18.03
CA GLY A 130 10.83 2.64 18.90
C GLY A 130 9.74 2.10 19.82
N TYR A 131 8.98 2.99 20.46
CA TYR A 131 7.80 2.62 21.25
C TYR A 131 6.77 1.86 20.39
N CYS A 132 6.44 2.35 19.20
CA CYS A 132 5.49 1.73 18.29
C CYS A 132 5.96 0.36 17.78
N TYR A 133 7.25 0.17 17.51
CA TYR A 133 7.80 -1.14 17.16
C TYR A 133 7.73 -2.11 18.34
N VAL A 134 7.99 -1.68 19.57
CA VAL A 134 7.81 -2.54 20.75
C VAL A 134 6.34 -2.99 20.89
N LEU A 135 5.37 -2.13 20.59
CA LEU A 135 3.96 -2.52 20.55
C LEU A 135 3.68 -3.58 19.45
N GLN A 136 4.29 -3.43 18.27
CA GLN A 136 4.23 -4.46 17.22
C GLN A 136 4.93 -5.75 17.65
N PHE A 137 6.01 -5.69 18.43
CA PHE A 137 6.71 -6.89 18.92
C PHE A 137 5.82 -7.68 19.88
N ARG A 138 5.05 -7.00 20.73
CA ARG A 138 4.04 -7.66 21.58
C ARG A 138 2.94 -8.36 20.77
N GLN A 139 2.60 -7.84 19.59
CA GLN A 139 1.62 -8.48 18.73
C GLN A 139 2.11 -9.88 18.29
N VAL A 140 3.41 -10.01 18.02
CA VAL A 140 4.04 -11.29 17.63
C VAL A 140 4.41 -12.15 18.85
N ILE A 141 4.85 -11.53 19.93
CA ILE A 141 5.32 -12.17 21.17
C ILE A 141 4.59 -11.54 22.39
N PRO A 142 3.35 -11.95 22.68
CA PRO A 142 2.54 -11.38 23.77
C PRO A 142 3.17 -11.46 25.17
N GLU A 143 3.98 -12.50 25.39
CA GLU A 143 4.63 -12.87 26.66
C GLU A 143 5.87 -12.01 26.96
N LEU A 144 6.24 -11.08 26.07
CA LEU A 144 7.30 -10.12 26.37
C LEU A 144 6.94 -9.32 27.63
N PRO A 145 7.84 -9.22 28.62
CA PRO A 145 7.60 -8.53 29.89
C PRO A 145 7.72 -7.01 29.73
N VAL A 146 7.07 -6.44 28.73
CA VAL A 146 7.11 -5.01 28.46
C VAL A 146 6.01 -4.30 29.26
N THR A 147 6.39 -3.22 29.92
CA THR A 147 5.49 -2.26 30.54
C THR A 147 5.59 -0.95 29.76
N GLN A 148 4.65 -0.02 29.92
CA GLN A 148 4.72 1.27 29.23
C GLN A 148 6.06 1.99 29.48
N ARG A 149 6.56 1.94 30.71
CA ARG A 149 7.88 2.49 31.09
C ARG A 149 9.03 1.80 30.35
N ARG A 150 9.02 0.46 30.26
CA ARG A 150 10.05 -0.31 29.54
C ARG A 150 10.00 -0.03 28.03
N SER A 151 8.81 0.11 27.43
CA SER A 151 8.67 0.45 26.01
C SER A 151 9.27 1.83 25.69
N TRP A 152 9.02 2.84 26.52
CA TRP A 152 9.64 4.16 26.38
C TRP A 152 11.15 4.11 26.59
N ALA A 153 11.64 3.37 27.59
CA ALA A 153 13.07 3.20 27.82
C ALA A 153 13.77 2.54 26.62
N ILE A 154 13.18 1.48 26.04
CA ILE A 154 13.70 0.83 24.84
C ILE A 154 13.78 1.83 23.68
N GLY A 155 12.70 2.57 23.42
CA GLY A 155 12.66 3.59 22.36
C GLY A 155 13.69 4.70 22.57
N ALA A 156 13.84 5.20 23.79
CA ALA A 156 14.78 6.27 24.11
C ALA A 156 16.25 5.83 24.00
N ILE A 157 16.58 4.62 24.45
CA ILE A 157 17.93 4.05 24.31
C ILE A 157 18.26 3.83 22.84
N ALA A 158 17.35 3.23 22.07
CA ALA A 158 17.53 3.02 20.64
C ALA A 158 17.70 4.34 19.88
N SER A 159 16.89 5.35 20.22
CA SER A 159 16.98 6.72 19.70
C SER A 159 18.32 7.37 20.04
N ALA A 160 18.78 7.31 21.28
CA ALA A 160 20.07 7.89 21.68
C ALA A 160 21.24 7.28 20.89
N CYS A 161 21.28 5.95 20.77
CA CYS A 161 22.29 5.24 19.95
C CYS A 161 22.20 5.65 18.48
N TYR A 162 20.99 5.77 17.94
CA TYR A 162 20.74 6.21 16.58
C TYR A 162 21.24 7.63 16.32
N LEU A 163 20.94 8.58 17.20
CA LEU A 163 21.36 9.97 17.04
C LEU A 163 22.88 10.10 17.16
N ALA A 164 23.51 9.36 18.08
CA ALA A 164 24.96 9.31 18.18
C ALA A 164 25.60 8.77 16.90
N PHE A 165 25.03 7.70 16.33
CA PHE A 165 25.47 7.15 15.05
C PHE A 165 25.25 8.13 13.88
N LEU A 166 24.11 8.82 13.83
CA LEU A 166 23.82 9.83 12.81
C LEU A 166 24.79 11.02 12.91
N ALA A 167 25.12 11.46 14.13
CA ALA A 167 26.11 12.51 14.37
C ALA A 167 27.52 12.08 13.94
N LEU A 168 27.87 10.81 14.15
CA LEU A 168 29.11 10.20 13.68
C LEU A 168 29.18 10.25 12.15
N LEU A 169 28.13 9.78 11.46
CA LEU A 169 28.04 9.85 9.99
C LEU A 169 28.13 11.30 9.50
N ALA A 170 27.43 12.23 10.15
CA ALA A 170 27.47 13.63 9.80
C ALA A 170 28.85 14.29 10.00
N THR A 171 29.65 13.77 10.94
CA THR A 171 31.00 14.25 11.23
C THR A 171 32.02 13.72 10.22
N TYR A 172 31.93 12.43 9.87
CA TYR A 172 32.94 11.77 9.03
C TYR A 172 32.58 11.68 7.54
N TRP A 173 31.31 11.90 7.18
CA TRP A 173 30.85 11.83 5.79
C TRP A 173 30.32 13.17 5.26
N THR A 174 29.10 13.57 5.62
CA THR A 174 28.52 14.86 5.26
C THR A 174 27.19 15.07 5.98
N PHE A 175 26.74 16.34 6.07
CA PHE A 175 25.43 16.71 6.59
C PHE A 175 24.64 17.54 5.57
N PRO A 176 23.33 17.27 5.39
CA PRO A 176 22.58 16.11 5.89
C PRO A 176 23.10 14.79 5.30
N VAL A 177 22.94 13.68 6.03
CA VAL A 177 23.45 12.37 5.60
C VAL A 177 22.67 11.92 4.35
N PRO A 178 23.34 11.64 3.20
CA PRO A 178 22.66 11.26 1.97
C PRO A 178 21.87 9.98 2.17
N LEU A 179 20.62 9.96 1.68
CA LEU A 179 19.69 8.85 1.89
C LEU A 179 19.57 8.48 3.38
N GLY A 180 19.49 9.48 4.26
CA GLY A 180 19.64 9.32 5.71
C GLY A 180 18.73 8.23 6.30
N PHE A 181 17.45 8.22 5.94
CA PHE A 181 16.53 7.17 6.37
C PHE A 181 16.90 5.77 5.88
N VAL A 182 17.42 5.65 4.65
CA VAL A 182 17.81 4.37 4.04
C VAL A 182 19.09 3.84 4.69
N VAL A 183 20.12 4.68 4.81
CA VAL A 183 21.42 4.33 5.41
C VAL A 183 21.26 3.95 6.88
N THR A 184 20.33 4.59 7.59
CA THR A 184 20.17 4.40 9.04
C THR A 184 19.06 3.44 9.45
N ALA A 185 18.25 2.91 8.52
CA ALA A 185 17.17 1.95 8.81
C ALA A 185 17.69 0.65 9.46
N THR A 186 18.72 0.04 8.87
CA THR A 186 19.32 -1.20 9.40
C THR A 186 20.02 -0.96 10.75
N PRO A 187 20.89 0.07 10.90
CA PRO A 187 21.46 0.44 12.20
C PRO A 187 20.39 0.66 13.28
N TYR A 188 19.31 1.38 12.98
CA TYR A 188 18.22 1.61 13.93
C TYR A 188 17.57 0.30 14.40
N SER A 189 17.32 -0.64 13.49
CA SER A 189 16.76 -1.96 13.82
C SER A 189 17.69 -2.77 14.74
N VAL A 190 19.01 -2.66 14.55
CA VAL A 190 20.02 -3.27 15.43
C VAL A 190 19.99 -2.61 16.80
N PHE A 191 20.02 -1.27 16.89
CA PHE A 191 19.97 -0.56 18.16
C PHE A 191 18.69 -0.86 18.94
N LEU A 192 17.55 -0.95 18.25
CA LEU A 192 16.28 -1.33 18.86
C LEU A 192 16.34 -2.75 19.42
N SER A 193 16.89 -3.70 18.67
CA SER A 193 17.04 -5.09 19.11
C SER A 193 17.97 -5.21 20.34
N LEU A 194 19.07 -4.46 20.35
CA LEU A 194 19.99 -4.39 21.48
C LEU A 194 19.32 -3.75 22.71
N ALA A 195 18.56 -2.66 22.52
CA ALA A 195 17.83 -2.00 23.60
C ALA A 195 16.75 -2.91 24.21
N VAL A 196 16.05 -3.71 23.39
CA VAL A 196 15.12 -4.74 23.88
C VAL A 196 15.84 -5.76 24.77
N GLY A 197 16.99 -6.28 24.31
CA GLY A 197 17.80 -7.23 25.09
C GLY A 197 18.32 -6.64 26.40
N LEU A 198 18.74 -5.37 26.38
CA LEU A 198 19.24 -4.63 27.53
C LEU A 198 18.15 -4.38 28.58
N VAL A 199 16.98 -3.89 28.16
CA VAL A 199 15.90 -3.46 29.08
C VAL A 199 15.09 -4.63 29.61
N LEU A 200 14.83 -5.65 28.78
CA LEU A 200 14.02 -6.80 29.19
C LEU A 200 14.87 -7.94 29.76
N GLY A 201 16.17 -7.95 29.49
CA GLY A 201 17.09 -9.01 29.89
C GLY A 201 17.03 -10.21 28.95
N VAL A 202 18.19 -10.56 28.37
CA VAL A 202 18.32 -11.67 27.42
C VAL A 202 17.87 -13.01 28.02
N ALA A 203 18.12 -13.24 29.32
CA ALA A 203 17.69 -14.46 30.01
C ALA A 203 16.16 -14.59 30.07
N GLN A 204 15.43 -13.49 30.35
CA GLN A 204 13.96 -13.50 30.40
C GLN A 204 13.37 -13.75 29.01
N ILE A 205 13.95 -13.14 27.97
CA ILE A 205 13.52 -13.36 26.59
C ILE A 205 13.74 -14.82 26.18
N ARG A 206 14.91 -15.39 26.50
CA ARG A 206 15.24 -16.80 26.18
C ARG A 206 14.36 -17.81 26.90
N ALA A 207 13.80 -17.46 28.06
CA ALA A 207 12.88 -18.30 28.80
C ALA A 207 11.48 -18.40 28.16
N ILE A 208 11.14 -17.53 27.20
CA ILE A 208 9.84 -17.57 26.51
C ILE A 208 9.74 -18.82 25.63
N PRO A 209 8.68 -19.63 25.75
CA PRO A 209 8.48 -20.80 24.91
C PRO A 209 8.42 -20.43 23.42
N ALA A 210 9.11 -21.21 22.58
CA ALA A 210 9.18 -21.00 21.14
C ALA A 210 9.68 -19.59 20.71
N ILE A 211 10.48 -18.92 21.56
CA ILE A 211 11.01 -17.59 21.23
C ILE A 211 11.77 -17.56 19.91
N ALA A 212 12.51 -18.62 19.56
CA ALA A 212 13.27 -18.67 18.32
C ALA A 212 12.38 -18.60 17.07
N SER A 213 11.24 -19.32 17.05
CA SER A 213 10.32 -19.28 15.90
C SER A 213 9.58 -17.96 15.82
N ARG A 214 9.17 -17.40 16.96
CA ARG A 214 8.48 -16.10 17.02
C ARG A 214 9.38 -14.92 16.71
N ALA A 215 10.63 -14.94 17.19
CA ALA A 215 11.65 -13.95 16.85
C ALA A 215 11.96 -14.02 15.35
N ARG A 216 12.06 -15.23 14.78
CA ARG A 216 12.21 -15.40 13.32
C ARG A 216 11.02 -14.78 12.58
N GLN A 217 9.80 -15.01 13.03
CA GLN A 217 8.61 -14.40 12.43
C GLN A 217 8.66 -12.87 12.48
N LEU A 218 9.01 -12.31 13.65
CA LEU A 218 9.15 -10.87 13.82
C LEU A 218 10.22 -10.29 12.87
N VAL A 219 11.36 -10.95 12.75
CA VAL A 219 12.42 -10.57 11.82
C VAL A 219 11.92 -10.58 10.38
N HIS A 220 11.12 -11.57 9.96
CA HIS A 220 10.55 -11.58 8.61
C HIS A 220 9.65 -10.36 8.38
N VAL A 221 8.74 -10.04 9.31
CA VAL A 221 7.86 -8.86 9.20
C VAL A 221 8.70 -7.58 9.08
N LEU A 222 9.70 -7.39 9.95
CA LEU A 222 10.60 -6.23 9.92
C LEU A 222 11.45 -6.16 8.65
N LEU A 223 11.89 -7.31 8.12
CA LEU A 223 12.64 -7.37 6.86
C LEU A 223 11.77 -6.94 5.69
N VAL A 224 10.50 -7.35 5.63
CA VAL A 224 9.58 -6.87 4.57
C VAL A 224 9.40 -5.36 4.68
N GLN A 225 9.13 -4.84 5.89
CA GLN A 225 8.97 -3.41 6.12
C GLN A 225 10.24 -2.61 5.75
N SER A 226 11.41 -3.12 6.15
CA SER A 226 12.70 -2.52 5.81
C SER A 226 12.93 -2.55 4.29
N LEU A 227 12.61 -3.65 3.62
CA LEU A 227 12.74 -3.76 2.16
C LEU A 227 11.95 -2.66 1.44
N LEU A 228 10.75 -2.30 1.91
CA LEU A 228 9.99 -1.19 1.34
C LEU A 228 10.75 0.15 1.48
N VAL A 229 11.38 0.39 2.63
CA VAL A 229 12.24 1.57 2.87
C VAL A 229 13.41 1.65 1.87
N PHE A 230 13.88 0.55 1.30
CA PHE A 230 14.89 0.57 0.24
C PHE A 230 14.30 0.66 -1.17
N VAL A 231 13.25 -0.13 -1.45
CA VAL A 231 12.69 -0.28 -2.80
C VAL A 231 12.06 1.01 -3.31
N TYR A 232 11.31 1.72 -2.47
CA TYR A 232 10.60 2.92 -2.93
C TYR A 232 11.51 4.12 -3.19
N PRO A 233 12.52 4.43 -2.36
CA PRO A 233 13.49 5.47 -2.71
C PRO A 233 14.28 5.14 -3.98
N ALA A 234 14.65 3.87 -4.18
CA ALA A 234 15.28 3.42 -5.43
C ALA A 234 14.33 3.59 -6.64
N TYR A 235 13.05 3.24 -6.46
CA TYR A 235 12.01 3.48 -7.46
C TYR A 235 11.86 4.97 -7.78
N THR A 236 11.83 5.84 -6.76
CA THR A 236 11.73 7.29 -6.96
C THR A 236 12.96 7.84 -7.68
N ALA A 237 14.17 7.39 -7.33
CA ALA A 237 15.39 7.79 -8.03
C ALA A 237 15.31 7.44 -9.53
N LEU A 238 14.91 6.20 -9.85
CA LEU A 238 14.70 5.77 -11.24
C LEU A 238 13.59 6.59 -11.92
N PHE A 239 12.47 6.84 -11.24
CA PHE A 239 11.35 7.61 -11.78
C PHE A 239 11.76 9.05 -12.15
N VAL A 240 12.58 9.70 -11.30
CA VAL A 240 13.07 11.06 -11.55
C VAL A 240 14.13 11.09 -12.66
N TRP A 241 14.88 10.00 -12.86
CA TRP A 241 15.81 9.87 -13.98
C TRP A 241 15.15 9.65 -15.34
N LEU A 242 13.87 9.27 -15.37
CA LEU A 242 13.12 9.08 -16.60
C LEU A 242 12.53 10.40 -17.12
N ASP A 243 12.44 10.52 -18.44
CA ASP A 243 11.78 11.64 -19.10
C ASP A 243 10.29 11.71 -18.74
N ALA A 244 9.71 12.91 -18.81
CA ALA A 244 8.29 13.14 -18.49
C ALA A 244 7.32 12.26 -19.30
N SER A 245 7.70 11.84 -20.51
CA SER A 245 6.92 10.93 -21.35
C SER A 245 7.01 9.47 -20.89
N GLN A 246 8.10 9.07 -20.24
CA GLN A 246 8.38 7.70 -19.79
C GLN A 246 7.81 7.42 -18.39
N GLN A 247 7.75 8.46 -17.55
CA GLN A 247 7.27 8.39 -16.17
C GLN A 247 5.91 7.68 -16.01
N PRO A 248 4.84 7.99 -16.78
CA PRO A 248 3.55 7.31 -16.63
C PRO A 248 3.60 5.81 -16.93
N TYR A 249 4.47 5.38 -17.86
CA TYR A 249 4.64 3.96 -18.17
C TYR A 249 5.36 3.21 -17.05
N PHE A 250 6.33 3.87 -16.40
CA PHE A 250 7.07 3.28 -15.29
C PHE A 250 6.21 3.10 -14.02
N VAL A 251 5.11 3.87 -13.86
CA VAL A 251 4.11 3.66 -12.80
C VAL A 251 3.52 2.25 -12.82
N VAL A 252 3.42 1.63 -14.00
CA VAL A 252 2.84 0.28 -14.17
C VAL A 252 3.66 -0.81 -13.47
N CYS A 253 4.93 -0.54 -13.10
CA CYS A 253 5.73 -1.45 -12.28
C CYS A 253 5.29 -1.50 -10.81
N LEU A 254 4.63 -0.45 -10.29
CA LEU A 254 4.22 -0.37 -8.89
C LEU A 254 3.24 -1.48 -8.48
N PRO A 255 2.20 -1.82 -9.26
CA PRO A 255 1.37 -2.99 -9.00
C PRO A 255 2.16 -4.29 -8.76
N ALA A 256 3.24 -4.52 -9.50
CA ALA A 256 4.07 -5.71 -9.35
C ALA A 256 4.89 -5.68 -8.04
N ILE A 257 5.50 -4.54 -7.73
CA ILE A 257 6.22 -4.32 -6.45
C ILE A 257 5.26 -4.51 -5.27
N LYS A 258 4.08 -3.87 -5.35
CA LYS A 258 2.98 -3.96 -4.37
C LYS A 258 2.57 -5.41 -4.17
N LEU A 259 2.36 -6.17 -5.25
CA LEU A 259 1.97 -7.58 -5.19
C LEU A 259 3.06 -8.46 -4.57
N ALA A 260 4.33 -8.24 -4.91
CA ALA A 260 5.45 -8.97 -4.34
C ALA A 260 5.58 -8.71 -2.82
N ALA A 261 5.51 -7.44 -2.41
CA ALA A 261 5.55 -7.03 -1.01
C ALA A 261 4.40 -7.63 -0.18
N LYS A 262 3.17 -7.59 -0.72
CA LYS A 262 2.01 -8.24 -0.10
C LYS A 262 2.27 -9.73 0.13
N ASN A 263 2.72 -10.44 -0.92
CA ASN A 263 2.96 -11.87 -0.83
C ASN A 263 4.07 -12.23 0.16
N LEU A 264 5.12 -11.41 0.25
CA LEU A 264 6.17 -11.62 1.24
C LEU A 264 5.65 -11.38 2.67
N MET A 265 4.85 -10.33 2.89
CA MET A 265 4.22 -10.06 4.19
C MET A 265 3.23 -11.16 4.58
N ALA A 266 2.45 -11.65 3.63
CA ALA A 266 1.51 -12.75 3.84
C ALA A 266 2.22 -14.03 4.30
N ARG A 267 3.35 -14.38 3.66
CA ARG A 267 4.18 -15.52 4.09
C ARG A 267 4.70 -15.37 5.52
N ALA A 268 4.91 -14.15 6.00
CA ALA A 268 5.32 -13.89 7.38
C ALA A 268 4.15 -14.00 8.39
N CYS A 269 2.90 -13.91 7.93
CA CYS A 269 1.71 -13.89 8.80
C CYS A 269 0.90 -15.19 8.77
N LEU A 270 0.77 -15.85 7.62
CA LEU A 270 -0.10 -17.00 7.41
C LEU A 270 0.45 -18.27 8.06
N GLY A 271 -0.44 -19.13 8.58
CA GLY A 271 -0.05 -20.34 9.31
C GLY A 271 0.59 -20.04 10.68
N THR A 272 0.41 -18.83 11.18
CA THR A 272 0.90 -18.38 12.49
C THR A 272 -0.23 -17.74 13.29
N ARG A 273 0.06 -17.30 14.53
CA ARG A 273 -0.92 -16.55 15.33
C ARG A 273 -1.38 -15.23 14.71
N LEU A 274 -0.63 -14.69 13.75
CA LEU A 274 -0.97 -13.45 13.06
C LEU A 274 -1.95 -13.67 11.90
N GLU A 275 -2.36 -14.91 11.60
CA GLU A 275 -3.21 -15.20 10.45
C GLU A 275 -4.51 -14.37 10.47
N ASP A 276 -5.15 -14.25 11.63
CA ASP A 276 -6.34 -13.40 11.80
C ASP A 276 -6.09 -11.93 11.51
N GLN A 277 -4.89 -11.43 11.78
CA GLN A 277 -4.49 -10.03 11.62
C GLN A 277 -3.73 -9.80 10.31
N ALA A 278 -3.54 -10.83 9.49
CA ALA A 278 -2.76 -10.74 8.25
C ALA A 278 -3.29 -9.66 7.27
N PRO A 279 -4.61 -9.45 7.11
CA PRO A 279 -5.12 -8.35 6.28
C PRO A 279 -4.67 -6.99 6.80
N GLU A 280 -4.87 -6.73 8.09
CA GLU A 280 -4.47 -5.49 8.76
C GLU A 280 -2.94 -5.27 8.69
N ILE A 281 -2.13 -6.27 9.04
CA ILE A 281 -0.66 -6.19 8.98
C ILE A 281 -0.18 -5.89 7.57
N THR A 282 -0.75 -6.56 6.57
CA THR A 282 -0.35 -6.38 5.17
C THR A 282 -0.78 -5.02 4.65
N VAL A 283 -2.02 -4.62 4.88
CA VAL A 283 -2.55 -3.34 4.38
C VAL A 283 -1.86 -2.16 5.06
N PHE A 284 -1.83 -2.09 6.38
CA PHE A 284 -1.20 -0.97 7.10
C PHE A 284 0.33 -0.92 7.00
N SER A 285 0.99 -1.95 6.46
CA SER A 285 2.43 -1.88 6.15
C SER A 285 2.70 -1.62 4.68
N VAL A 286 2.08 -2.39 3.78
CA VAL A 286 2.42 -2.37 2.34
C VAL A 286 1.60 -1.31 1.60
N GLU A 287 0.28 -1.29 1.79
CA GLU A 287 -0.60 -0.31 1.11
C GLU A 287 -0.31 1.10 1.59
N LEU A 288 -0.18 1.25 2.92
CA LEU A 288 0.06 2.54 3.53
C LEU A 288 1.33 3.19 2.98
N PHE A 289 2.41 2.40 2.94
CA PHE A 289 3.68 2.84 2.42
C PHE A 289 3.61 3.14 0.92
N ASN A 290 3.04 2.21 0.13
CA ASN A 290 2.93 2.36 -1.32
C ASN A 290 2.18 3.64 -1.72
N ALA A 291 1.02 3.89 -1.14
CA ALA A 291 0.19 5.01 -1.55
C ALA A 291 0.73 6.37 -1.06
N LEU A 292 1.46 6.41 0.06
CA LEU A 292 2.17 7.63 0.46
C LEU A 292 3.31 7.98 -0.53
N TYR A 293 4.00 6.97 -1.07
CA TYR A 293 5.01 7.19 -2.12
C TYR A 293 4.40 7.52 -3.49
N LEU A 294 3.28 6.90 -3.87
CA LEU A 294 2.53 7.28 -5.06
C LEU A 294 2.17 8.78 -5.04
N SER A 295 1.73 9.27 -3.88
CA SER A 295 1.46 10.69 -3.66
C SER A 295 2.70 11.55 -3.92
N ALA A 296 3.90 11.10 -3.49
CA ALA A 296 5.16 11.77 -3.77
C ALA A 296 5.52 11.73 -5.28
N CYS A 297 5.35 10.60 -5.96
CA CYS A 297 5.65 10.48 -7.40
C CYS A 297 4.78 11.43 -8.26
N VAL A 298 3.48 11.52 -7.99
CA VAL A 298 2.58 12.48 -8.66
C VAL A 298 3.08 13.92 -8.52
N SER A 299 3.74 14.22 -7.40
CA SER A 299 4.21 15.55 -7.07
C SER A 299 5.48 15.97 -7.81
N VAL A 300 6.27 14.98 -8.26
CA VAL A 300 7.55 15.19 -8.96
C VAL A 300 7.43 14.89 -10.46
N ALA A 301 6.36 14.22 -10.87
CA ALA A 301 6.13 13.88 -12.27
C ALA A 301 6.06 15.13 -13.17
N GLY A 302 6.72 15.06 -14.32
CA GLY A 302 6.70 16.13 -15.33
C GLY A 302 5.29 16.40 -15.88
N SER A 303 4.42 15.39 -15.86
CA SER A 303 2.99 15.54 -16.08
C SER A 303 2.21 14.92 -14.92
N ALA A 304 1.94 15.74 -13.89
CA ALA A 304 1.20 15.32 -12.69
C ALA A 304 -0.19 14.77 -13.02
N GLN A 305 -0.90 15.38 -13.99
CA GLN A 305 -2.25 14.96 -14.38
C GLN A 305 -2.28 13.57 -15.03
N THR A 306 -1.36 13.29 -15.96
CA THR A 306 -1.32 11.98 -16.65
C THR A 306 -0.87 10.88 -15.70
N THR A 307 0.13 11.15 -14.87
CA THR A 307 0.62 10.21 -13.84
C THR A 307 -0.49 9.89 -12.84
N MET A 308 -1.21 10.91 -12.35
CA MET A 308 -2.37 10.71 -11.47
C MET A 308 -3.46 9.88 -12.16
N ALA A 309 -3.83 10.21 -13.40
CA ALA A 309 -4.85 9.48 -14.15
C ALA A 309 -4.48 8.00 -14.35
N VAL A 310 -3.22 7.69 -14.62
CA VAL A 310 -2.72 6.30 -14.73
C VAL A 310 -2.82 5.58 -13.38
N ILE A 311 -2.43 6.22 -12.29
CA ILE A 311 -2.55 5.64 -10.93
C ILE A 311 -4.01 5.34 -10.63
N MET A 312 -4.91 6.31 -10.80
CA MET A 312 -6.35 6.13 -10.59
C MET A 312 -6.93 5.01 -11.46
N ALA A 313 -6.50 4.90 -12.73
CA ALA A 313 -6.95 3.84 -13.62
C ALA A 313 -6.46 2.45 -13.17
N LEU A 314 -5.23 2.37 -12.66
CA LEU A 314 -4.67 1.13 -12.11
C LEU A 314 -5.39 0.72 -10.82
N ASP A 315 -5.63 1.65 -9.91
CA ASP A 315 -6.32 1.40 -8.64
C ASP A 315 -7.77 0.94 -8.91
N LEU A 316 -8.53 1.70 -9.71
CA LEU A 316 -9.89 1.32 -10.12
C LEU A 316 -9.92 -0.05 -10.83
N GLY A 317 -8.96 -0.33 -11.70
CA GLY A 317 -8.82 -1.62 -12.37
C GLY A 317 -8.60 -2.76 -11.38
N GLN A 318 -7.71 -2.59 -10.40
CA GLN A 318 -7.42 -3.57 -9.36
C GLN A 318 -8.64 -3.82 -8.46
N THR A 319 -9.36 -2.76 -8.08
CA THR A 319 -10.60 -2.84 -7.29
C THR A 319 -11.68 -3.59 -8.06
N LEU A 320 -11.91 -3.26 -9.34
CA LEU A 320 -12.90 -3.94 -10.17
C LEU A 320 -12.59 -5.43 -10.35
N LEU A 321 -11.33 -5.80 -10.54
CA LEU A 321 -10.91 -7.20 -10.63
C LEU A 321 -11.14 -7.94 -9.31
N SER A 322 -10.74 -7.34 -8.19
CA SER A 322 -10.91 -7.92 -6.85
C SER A 322 -12.39 -8.09 -6.48
N LEU A 323 -13.21 -7.10 -6.84
CA LEU A 323 -14.66 -7.12 -6.65
C LEU A 323 -15.33 -8.20 -7.52
N ARG A 324 -14.91 -8.36 -8.78
CA ARG A 324 -15.39 -9.44 -9.66
C ARG A 324 -15.04 -10.82 -9.10
N ALA A 325 -13.82 -10.99 -8.60
CA ALA A 325 -13.39 -12.24 -7.96
C ALA A 325 -14.20 -12.52 -6.68
N LEU A 326 -14.43 -11.51 -5.84
CA LEU A 326 -15.24 -11.63 -4.62
C LEU A 326 -16.68 -12.02 -4.96
N ARG A 327 -17.30 -11.37 -5.95
CA ARG A 327 -18.66 -11.69 -6.41
C ARG A 327 -18.79 -13.12 -6.91
N ARG A 328 -17.81 -13.60 -7.69
CA ARG A 328 -17.79 -14.98 -8.19
C ARG A 328 -17.78 -15.98 -7.03
N ARG A 329 -16.99 -15.71 -5.98
CA ARG A 329 -16.91 -16.57 -4.79
C ARG A 329 -18.18 -16.53 -3.94
N ALA A 330 -18.74 -15.35 -3.70
CA ALA A 330 -20.01 -15.19 -2.99
C ALA A 330 -21.15 -15.96 -3.68
N ARG A 331 -21.25 -15.87 -5.02
CA ARG A 331 -22.23 -16.62 -5.81
C ARG A 331 -22.05 -18.13 -5.73
N ARG A 332 -20.80 -18.62 -5.79
CA ARG A 332 -20.51 -20.06 -5.66
C ARG A 332 -20.93 -20.58 -4.29
N LEU A 333 -20.73 -19.78 -3.24
CA LEU A 333 -21.13 -20.14 -1.88
C LEU A 333 -22.65 -20.13 -1.70
N GLN A 334 -23.34 -19.14 -2.26
CA GLN A 334 -24.80 -19.12 -2.28
C GLN A 334 -25.40 -20.30 -3.07
N ALA A 335 -24.81 -20.65 -4.21
CA ALA A 335 -25.27 -21.79 -5.03
C ALA A 335 -25.02 -23.16 -4.37
N THR A 336 -24.04 -23.26 -3.47
CA THR A 336 -23.73 -24.49 -2.72
C THR A 336 -24.44 -24.55 -1.37
N SER A 337 -25.14 -23.48 -0.95
CA SER A 337 -25.92 -23.42 0.28
C SER A 337 -27.43 -23.14 0.07
N PRO A 338 -28.17 -23.83 -0.83
CA PRO A 338 -29.59 -23.53 -1.06
C PRO A 338 -30.53 -23.95 0.10
N ASP A 339 -30.14 -24.89 0.96
CA ASP A 339 -31.11 -25.58 1.86
C ASP A 339 -31.16 -25.07 3.31
N GLY A 340 -30.49 -23.97 3.64
CA GLY A 340 -30.45 -23.41 5.01
C GLY A 340 -31.72 -22.71 5.50
N HIS A 341 -32.71 -22.50 4.63
CA HIS A 341 -34.00 -21.88 4.98
C HIS A 341 -35.19 -22.86 5.03
N ALA A 342 -34.98 -24.15 4.76
CA ALA A 342 -36.05 -25.16 4.75
C ALA A 342 -36.01 -26.17 5.93
N SER A 343 -34.92 -26.24 6.70
CA SER A 343 -34.76 -27.26 7.75
C SER A 343 -34.94 -26.69 9.16
N ALA A 344 -36.13 -26.17 9.43
CA ALA A 344 -36.64 -25.96 10.79
C ALA A 344 -37.76 -26.98 11.11
N SER A 345 -37.56 -28.25 10.73
CA SER A 345 -38.30 -29.39 11.30
C SER A 345 -37.60 -30.69 10.94
N GLY A 346 -37.22 -31.48 11.95
CA GLY A 346 -36.76 -32.87 11.78
C GLY A 346 -35.29 -33.06 12.10
N GLY A 347 -35.03 -33.72 13.23
CA GLY A 347 -33.69 -34.05 13.70
C GLY A 347 -33.03 -35.21 12.96
N GLY A 348 -31.75 -35.41 13.29
CA GLY A 348 -31.02 -36.66 13.05
C GLY A 348 -29.90 -36.59 12.01
N GLY A 349 -28.66 -36.65 12.50
CA GLY A 349 -27.52 -37.32 11.86
C GLY A 349 -26.99 -36.78 10.52
N GLY A 350 -25.81 -36.16 10.53
CA GLY A 350 -25.09 -35.83 9.28
C GLY A 350 -23.81 -35.01 9.48
N GLY A 351 -22.86 -35.53 10.26
CA GLY A 351 -21.53 -34.93 10.40
C GLY A 351 -20.73 -35.06 9.10
N GLY A 352 -20.60 -33.95 8.36
CA GLY A 352 -19.74 -33.89 7.16
C GLY A 352 -19.87 -32.59 6.34
N GLY A 353 -21.06 -32.00 6.27
CA GLY A 353 -21.32 -30.80 5.43
C GLY A 353 -21.14 -29.43 6.13
N GLY A 354 -21.27 -29.38 7.46
CA GLY A 354 -21.24 -28.11 8.21
C GLY A 354 -19.85 -27.46 8.33
N GLY A 355 -18.78 -28.25 8.26
CA GLY A 355 -17.41 -27.77 8.39
C GLY A 355 -16.92 -26.98 7.17
N ASP A 356 -17.24 -27.45 5.97
CA ASP A 356 -16.72 -26.89 4.72
C ASP A 356 -17.42 -25.57 4.34
N GLY A 357 -18.74 -25.47 4.60
CA GLY A 357 -19.49 -24.21 4.44
C GLY A 357 -19.05 -23.10 5.39
N SER A 358 -18.76 -23.46 6.66
CA SER A 358 -18.23 -22.51 7.66
C SER A 358 -16.83 -22.02 7.28
N LEU A 359 -15.96 -22.93 6.83
CA LEU A 359 -14.61 -22.60 6.38
C LEU A 359 -14.61 -21.64 5.19
N ALA A 360 -15.43 -21.92 4.19
CA ALA A 360 -15.50 -21.12 2.99
C ALA A 360 -16.07 -19.71 3.27
N THR A 361 -17.00 -19.59 4.23
CA THR A 361 -17.51 -18.29 4.72
C THR A 361 -16.40 -17.49 5.41
N ARG A 362 -15.62 -18.12 6.30
CA ARG A 362 -14.47 -17.48 6.99
C ARG A 362 -13.42 -16.97 6.00
N LYS A 363 -13.12 -17.74 4.95
CA LYS A 363 -12.20 -17.32 3.87
C LYS A 363 -12.77 -16.19 3.01
N LEU A 364 -14.08 -16.15 2.80
CA LEU A 364 -14.73 -15.09 2.03
C LEU A 364 -14.70 -13.76 2.79
N LEU A 365 -15.02 -13.78 4.09
CA LEU A 365 -14.95 -12.60 4.96
C LEU A 365 -13.52 -12.09 5.13
N PHE A 366 -12.53 -12.99 5.20
CA PHE A 366 -11.12 -12.63 5.18
C PHE A 366 -10.76 -11.85 3.91
N SER A 367 -11.17 -12.33 2.73
CA SER A 367 -10.95 -11.61 1.46
C SER A 367 -11.68 -10.27 1.40
N ALA A 368 -12.91 -10.21 1.92
CA ALA A 368 -13.70 -8.99 1.95
C ALA A 368 -13.10 -7.93 2.91
N GLU A 369 -12.61 -8.35 4.08
CA GLU A 369 -11.90 -7.49 5.02
C GLU A 369 -10.63 -6.91 4.40
N TYR A 370 -9.84 -7.75 3.73
CA TYR A 370 -8.65 -7.29 3.01
C TYR A 370 -9.01 -6.20 2.00
N LEU A 371 -10.04 -6.42 1.19
CA LEU A 371 -10.46 -5.48 0.15
C LEU A 371 -10.95 -4.15 0.74
N VAL A 372 -11.80 -4.18 1.78
CA VAL A 372 -12.31 -2.93 2.39
C VAL A 372 -11.21 -2.14 3.11
N LEU A 373 -10.21 -2.83 3.68
CA LEU A 373 -9.05 -2.18 4.29
C LEU A 373 -8.18 -1.48 3.24
N VAL A 374 -7.98 -2.08 2.06
CA VAL A 374 -7.24 -1.45 0.95
C VAL A 374 -7.93 -0.15 0.53
N GLU A 375 -9.22 -0.21 0.20
CA GLU A 375 -10.01 0.99 -0.19
C GLU A 375 -10.02 2.06 0.92
N TYR A 376 -10.08 1.64 2.19
CA TYR A 376 -9.97 2.57 3.31
C TYR A 376 -8.63 3.30 3.32
N ILE A 377 -7.51 2.59 3.10
CA ILE A 377 -6.17 3.20 3.05
C ILE A 377 -6.02 4.11 1.82
N GLU A 378 -6.55 3.70 0.67
CA GLU A 378 -6.52 4.49 -0.57
C GLU A 378 -7.36 5.77 -0.46
N CYS A 379 -8.43 5.77 0.34
CA CYS A 379 -9.14 7.00 0.74
C CYS A 379 -8.39 7.83 1.79
N PHE A 380 -7.80 7.17 2.79
CA PHE A 380 -7.15 7.78 3.95
C PHE A 380 -5.92 8.60 3.57
N ILE A 381 -5.04 8.05 2.74
CA ILE A 381 -3.73 8.64 2.47
C ILE A 381 -3.82 9.98 1.75
N PRO A 382 -4.54 10.11 0.63
CA PRO A 382 -4.64 11.37 -0.08
C PRO A 382 -5.31 12.44 0.78
N ALA A 383 -6.26 12.06 1.65
CA ALA A 383 -6.88 12.97 2.60
C ALA A 383 -5.87 13.47 3.66
N VAL A 384 -5.07 12.59 4.24
CA VAL A 384 -3.98 12.96 5.18
C VAL A 384 -2.94 13.84 4.50
N SER A 385 -2.50 13.49 3.28
CA SER A 385 -1.55 14.27 2.49
C SER A 385 -2.10 15.65 2.12
N LEU A 386 -3.38 15.74 1.76
CA LEU A 386 -4.07 17.00 1.46
C LEU A 386 -4.12 17.90 2.70
N ALA A 387 -4.54 17.36 3.84
CA ALA A 387 -4.61 18.10 5.11
C ALA A 387 -3.21 18.57 5.57
N TYR A 388 -2.23 17.67 5.54
CA TYR A 388 -0.84 17.99 5.87
C TYR A 388 -0.29 19.12 4.98
N THR A 389 -0.42 18.99 3.67
CA THR A 389 0.08 19.99 2.71
C THR A 389 -0.60 21.35 2.91
N ALA A 390 -1.92 21.36 3.15
CA ALA A 390 -2.68 22.60 3.35
C ALA A 390 -2.23 23.38 4.60
N VAL A 391 -1.85 22.67 5.68
CA VAL A 391 -1.35 23.27 6.92
C VAL A 391 0.11 23.68 6.76
N VAL A 392 1.00 22.76 6.37
CA VAL A 392 2.45 22.97 6.38
C VAL A 392 2.88 24.04 5.38
N ARG A 393 2.18 24.21 4.24
CA ARG A 393 2.49 25.29 3.28
C ARG A 393 2.44 26.69 3.91
N ARG A 394 1.67 26.87 4.99
CA ARG A 394 1.54 28.15 5.71
C ARG A 394 2.59 28.33 6.81
N TRP A 395 3.41 27.32 7.07
CA TRP A 395 4.38 27.32 8.15
C TRP A 395 5.81 27.54 7.65
N PRO A 396 6.72 28.06 8.49
CA PRO A 396 8.09 28.39 8.08
C PRO A 396 8.88 27.20 7.52
N ASN A 397 8.57 25.98 7.97
CA ASN A 397 9.27 24.77 7.53
C ASN A 397 8.97 24.37 6.08
N ALA A 398 7.95 24.94 5.44
CA ALA A 398 7.61 24.67 4.04
C ALA A 398 8.80 24.83 3.08
N GLN A 399 9.71 25.77 3.37
CA GLN A 399 10.89 26.05 2.55
C GLN A 399 11.90 24.89 2.49
N PHE A 400 11.88 23.96 3.45
CA PHE A 400 12.79 22.81 3.50
C PHE A 400 12.23 21.56 2.81
N TYR A 401 11.02 21.66 2.25
CA TYR A 401 10.44 20.63 1.40
C TYR A 401 10.59 21.07 -0.06
N PRO A 402 11.35 20.32 -0.90
CA PRO A 402 11.59 20.71 -2.30
C PRO A 402 10.32 21.02 -3.07
N ARG A 403 9.26 20.23 -2.85
CA ARG A 403 7.94 20.41 -3.44
C ARG A 403 7.26 21.71 -2.97
N LEU A 404 7.22 21.95 -1.66
CA LEU A 404 6.46 23.09 -1.11
C LEU A 404 7.17 24.41 -1.35
N ARG A 405 8.51 24.44 -1.34
CA ARG A 405 9.32 25.64 -1.61
C ARG A 405 9.08 26.21 -3.01
N ARG A 406 8.91 25.35 -4.02
CA ARG A 406 8.76 25.76 -5.43
C ARG A 406 7.30 25.95 -5.85
N MET A 407 6.33 25.78 -4.94
CA MET A 407 4.90 25.71 -5.29
C MET A 407 4.22 27.09 -5.32
N THR A 408 3.76 27.51 -6.49
CA THR A 408 2.94 28.74 -6.62
C THR A 408 1.52 28.53 -6.09
N ASP A 409 0.80 29.62 -5.81
CA ASP A 409 -0.59 29.55 -5.33
C ASP A 409 -1.54 28.87 -6.33
N ALA A 410 -1.34 29.11 -7.63
CA ALA A 410 -2.10 28.44 -8.69
C ALA A 410 -1.79 26.94 -8.78
N GLN A 411 -0.53 26.54 -8.59
CA GLN A 411 -0.16 25.12 -8.53
C GLN A 411 -0.70 24.46 -7.25
N ALA A 412 -0.74 25.18 -6.14
CA ALA A 412 -1.31 24.72 -4.88
C ALA A 412 -2.80 24.44 -5.01
N SER A 413 -3.58 25.37 -5.59
CA SER A 413 -5.01 25.18 -5.81
C SER A 413 -5.29 24.03 -6.79
N HIS A 414 -4.54 23.92 -7.87
CA HIS A 414 -4.66 22.82 -8.82
C HIS A 414 -4.35 21.45 -8.17
N THR A 415 -3.28 21.38 -7.38
CA THR A 415 -2.88 20.17 -6.65
C THR A 415 -3.94 19.78 -5.63
N ALA A 416 -4.44 20.74 -4.86
CA ALA A 416 -5.50 20.52 -3.88
C ALA A 416 -6.78 20.02 -4.56
N ALA A 417 -7.17 20.61 -5.69
CA ALA A 417 -8.32 20.17 -6.47
C ALA A 417 -8.15 18.74 -7.00
N SER A 418 -6.97 18.41 -7.54
CA SER A 418 -6.66 17.07 -8.04
C SER A 418 -6.69 16.01 -6.92
N LEU A 419 -6.11 16.31 -5.76
CA LEU A 419 -6.19 15.42 -4.59
C LEU A 419 -7.61 15.30 -4.04
N ALA A 420 -8.40 16.38 -4.03
CA ALA A 420 -9.80 16.34 -3.62
C ALA A 420 -10.66 15.46 -4.55
N VAL A 421 -10.43 15.53 -5.87
CA VAL A 421 -11.07 14.64 -6.84
C VAL A 421 -10.66 13.19 -6.59
N TYR A 422 -9.37 12.92 -6.36
CA TYR A 422 -8.88 11.58 -6.02
C TYR A 422 -9.57 11.04 -4.76
N VAL A 423 -9.59 11.81 -3.66
CA VAL A 423 -10.30 11.44 -2.42
C VAL A 423 -11.78 11.16 -2.70
N GLY A 424 -12.45 11.98 -3.50
CA GLY A 424 -13.86 11.79 -3.85
C GLY A 424 -14.11 10.48 -4.60
N VAL A 425 -13.25 10.12 -5.55
CA VAL A 425 -13.32 8.86 -6.29
C VAL A 425 -13.11 7.66 -5.38
N GLU A 426 -12.11 7.72 -4.48
CA GLU A 426 -11.83 6.64 -3.53
C GLU A 426 -12.96 6.47 -2.50
N VAL A 427 -13.54 7.56 -1.99
CA VAL A 427 -14.72 7.51 -1.12
C VAL A 427 -15.90 6.85 -1.85
N LEU A 428 -16.13 7.20 -3.12
CA LEU A 428 -17.19 6.61 -3.92
C LEU A 428 -16.93 5.11 -4.16
N SER A 429 -15.69 4.72 -4.43
CA SER A 429 -15.27 3.32 -4.59
C SER A 429 -15.51 2.51 -3.32
N LEU A 430 -15.10 3.04 -2.15
CA LEU A 430 -15.34 2.43 -0.84
C LEU A 430 -16.85 2.27 -0.56
N LEU A 431 -17.65 3.31 -0.81
CA LEU A 431 -19.10 3.25 -0.63
C LEU A 431 -19.77 2.23 -1.57
N LEU A 432 -19.31 2.16 -2.82
CA LEU A 432 -19.77 1.17 -3.79
C LEU A 432 -19.41 -0.25 -3.33
N LEU A 433 -18.18 -0.47 -2.85
CA LEU A 433 -17.75 -1.75 -2.29
C LEU A 433 -18.63 -2.16 -1.10
N VAL A 434 -18.88 -1.25 -0.16
CA VAL A 434 -19.75 -1.50 0.99
C VAL A 434 -21.16 -1.89 0.54
N ALA A 435 -21.74 -1.15 -0.41
CA ALA A 435 -23.09 -1.41 -0.92
C ALA A 435 -23.18 -2.78 -1.62
N LEU A 436 -22.19 -3.10 -2.47
CA LEU A 436 -22.15 -4.35 -3.21
C LEU A 436 -21.84 -5.54 -2.30
N ALA A 437 -20.93 -5.39 -1.35
CA ALA A 437 -20.62 -6.40 -0.35
C ALA A 437 -21.85 -6.68 0.53
N ARG A 438 -22.61 -5.66 0.93
CA ARG A 438 -23.89 -5.85 1.64
C ARG A 438 -24.87 -6.67 0.82
N ARG A 439 -24.96 -6.42 -0.49
CA ARG A 439 -25.86 -7.15 -1.40
C ARG A 439 -25.40 -8.60 -1.64
N TRP A 440 -24.10 -8.87 -1.67
CA TRP A 440 -23.57 -10.20 -2.02
C TRP A 440 -23.25 -11.09 -0.82
N LEU A 441 -22.85 -10.49 0.29
CA LEU A 441 -22.40 -11.19 1.50
C LEU A 441 -23.43 -11.10 2.63
N GLY A 442 -24.39 -10.17 2.56
CA GLY A 442 -25.32 -9.89 3.67
C GLY A 442 -24.67 -9.16 4.85
N VAL A 443 -23.38 -8.83 4.76
CA VAL A 443 -22.59 -8.21 5.84
C VAL A 443 -22.41 -6.72 5.60
N ASN A 444 -22.54 -5.91 6.66
CA ASN A 444 -22.24 -4.49 6.60
C ASN A 444 -20.73 -4.25 6.75
N MET A 445 -20.04 -4.07 5.62
CA MET A 445 -18.58 -3.87 5.61
C MET A 445 -18.10 -2.60 6.32
N LEU A 446 -18.96 -1.59 6.54
CA LEU A 446 -18.58 -0.42 7.36
C LEU A 446 -18.44 -0.78 8.84
N ARG A 447 -19.35 -1.65 9.36
CA ARG A 447 -19.24 -2.17 10.73
C ARG A 447 -18.04 -3.08 10.87
N HIS A 448 -17.77 -3.90 9.85
CA HIS A 448 -16.58 -4.74 9.79
C HIS A 448 -15.29 -3.91 9.80
N LEU A 449 -15.20 -2.89 8.95
CA LEU A 449 -14.05 -1.98 8.93
C LEU A 449 -13.85 -1.31 10.30
N ALA A 450 -14.90 -0.74 10.90
CA ALA A 450 -14.83 -0.14 12.23
C ALA A 450 -14.42 -1.16 13.32
N PHE A 451 -14.89 -2.40 13.24
CA PHE A 451 -14.47 -3.48 14.14
C PHE A 451 -12.97 -3.71 14.09
N VAL A 452 -12.37 -3.80 12.89
CA VAL A 452 -10.92 -3.98 12.76
C VAL A 452 -10.17 -2.80 13.37
N LEU A 453 -10.61 -1.58 13.04
CA LEU A 453 -9.98 -0.34 13.52
C LEU A 453 -10.04 -0.20 15.05
N GLU A 454 -11.14 -0.61 15.70
CA GLU A 454 -11.27 -0.56 17.15
C GLU A 454 -10.56 -1.73 17.85
N ARG A 455 -10.72 -2.95 17.33
CA ARG A 455 -10.19 -4.17 17.96
C ARG A 455 -8.67 -4.15 18.02
N ASP A 456 -8.04 -3.74 16.92
CA ASP A 456 -6.59 -3.72 16.76
C ASP A 456 -6.02 -2.28 16.85
N VAL A 457 -6.76 -1.36 17.51
CA VAL A 457 -6.47 0.09 17.55
C VAL A 457 -5.03 0.42 17.96
N VAL A 458 -4.48 -0.27 18.96
CA VAL A 458 -3.13 -0.01 19.47
C VAL A 458 -2.07 -0.29 18.39
N VAL A 459 -2.23 -1.40 17.67
CA VAL A 459 -1.29 -1.81 16.62
C VAL A 459 -1.47 -0.95 15.38
N ILE A 460 -2.71 -0.67 14.99
CA ILE A 460 -3.02 0.18 13.84
C ILE A 460 -2.45 1.58 14.06
N GLN A 461 -2.68 2.19 15.23
CA GLN A 461 -2.10 3.49 15.57
C GLN A 461 -0.57 3.45 15.60
N ALA A 462 0.03 2.36 16.08
CA ALA A 462 1.49 2.21 16.06
C ALA A 462 2.04 2.18 14.62
N LYS A 463 1.39 1.47 13.70
CA LYS A 463 1.77 1.44 12.27
C LYS A 463 1.54 2.80 11.60
N LEU A 464 0.39 3.42 11.86
CA LEU A 464 0.06 4.75 11.33
C LEU A 464 1.07 5.79 11.79
N LEU A 465 1.43 5.81 13.07
CA LEU A 465 2.41 6.77 13.59
C LEU A 465 3.78 6.58 12.92
N VAL A 466 4.26 5.35 12.79
CA VAL A 466 5.53 5.03 12.12
C VAL A 466 5.51 5.48 10.67
N TRP A 467 4.52 5.03 9.89
CA TRP A 467 4.53 5.21 8.44
C TRP A 467 4.10 6.61 7.99
N VAL A 468 3.10 7.22 8.63
CA VAL A 468 2.70 8.60 8.31
C VAL A 468 3.83 9.57 8.64
N THR A 469 4.49 9.41 9.80
CA THR A 469 5.65 10.24 10.16
C THR A 469 6.80 10.04 9.19
N TYR A 470 7.14 8.79 8.92
CA TYR A 470 8.21 8.46 7.97
C TYR A 470 7.96 9.11 6.60
N SER A 471 6.78 8.86 6.00
CA SER A 471 6.53 9.28 4.62
C SER A 471 6.34 10.79 4.46
N LEU A 472 5.64 11.47 5.38
CA LEU A 472 5.41 12.92 5.26
C LEU A 472 6.69 13.73 5.52
N THR A 473 7.64 13.16 6.27
CA THR A 473 8.93 13.81 6.56
C THR A 473 10.08 13.29 5.70
N PHE A 474 9.79 12.32 4.83
CA PHE A 474 10.78 11.65 3.99
C PHE A 474 11.52 12.62 3.06
N THR A 475 10.81 13.55 2.42
CA THR A 475 11.35 14.49 1.43
C THR A 475 11.95 15.76 2.05
N LEU A 476 11.99 15.86 3.38
CA LEU A 476 12.61 16.98 4.08
C LEU A 476 14.10 17.04 3.74
N GLU A 477 14.63 18.23 3.41
CA GLU A 477 16.05 18.41 3.06
C GLU A 477 17.00 17.88 4.15
N HIS A 478 16.67 18.06 5.42
CA HIS A 478 17.46 17.57 6.56
C HIS A 478 17.56 16.04 6.63
N SER A 479 16.68 15.32 5.95
CA SER A 479 16.70 13.85 5.84
C SER A 479 17.67 13.35 4.75
N GLY A 480 18.27 14.26 3.97
CA GLY A 480 19.25 13.94 2.94
C GLY A 480 18.66 13.23 1.71
N MET A 481 17.38 13.44 1.44
CA MET A 481 16.63 12.84 0.32
C MET A 481 16.53 13.77 -0.91
N ASP A 482 17.39 14.78 -1.00
CA ASP A 482 17.46 15.66 -2.18
C ASP A 482 18.23 14.97 -3.30
N PHE A 483 17.49 14.40 -4.27
CA PHE A 483 18.07 13.65 -5.38
C PHE A 483 18.97 14.51 -6.30
N GLU A 484 18.67 15.81 -6.47
CA GLU A 484 19.54 16.72 -7.26
C GLU A 484 20.91 16.87 -6.57
N ARG A 485 20.90 16.95 -5.23
CA ARG A 485 22.14 17.02 -4.44
C ARG A 485 22.88 15.68 -4.41
N ILE A 486 22.16 14.56 -4.42
CA ILE A 486 22.74 13.20 -4.47
C ILE A 486 23.45 12.97 -5.82
N THR A 487 22.85 13.33 -6.95
CA THR A 487 23.49 13.18 -8.27
C THR A 487 24.76 14.02 -8.36
N THR A 488 24.70 15.29 -7.93
CA THR A 488 25.87 16.16 -7.86
C THR A 488 26.99 15.59 -6.99
N TRP A 489 26.65 14.90 -5.89
CA TRP A 489 27.63 14.22 -5.04
C TRP A 489 28.29 13.02 -5.73
N LEU A 490 27.52 12.24 -6.48
CA LEU A 490 28.01 11.09 -7.24
C LEU A 490 28.95 11.54 -8.37
N GLU A 491 28.58 12.58 -9.10
CA GLU A 491 29.36 13.13 -10.22
C GLU A 491 30.69 13.76 -9.78
N ARG A 492 30.78 14.30 -8.57
CA ARG A 492 32.05 14.85 -8.04
C ARG A 492 33.06 13.77 -7.63
N LYS A 493 32.64 12.51 -7.53
CA LYS A 493 33.48 11.38 -7.09
C LYS A 493 33.93 10.47 -8.23
N THR A 494 33.34 10.61 -9.42
CA THR A 494 33.83 10.07 -10.68
C THR A 494 34.75 11.07 -11.35
#